data_AF-A0A817CCK4-F1
#
_entry.id   AF-A0A817CCK4-F1
#
_cell.length_a   1.000
_cell.length_b   1.000
_cell.length_c   1.000
_cell.angle_alpha   90.00
_cell.angle_beta   90.00
_cell.angle_gamma   90.00
#
_symmetry.space_group_name_H-M   'P 1'
#
loop_
_entity.id
_entity.type
_entity.pdbx_description
1 polymer ?
#
loop_
_entity_poly.entity_id
_entity_poly.type
_entity_poly.pdbx_seq_one_letter_code
_entity_poly.pdbx_strand_id
1 'polypeptide(L)'
;MTTEHIDDSAWISDKDSPVVARLSQLISALTNLTMETTEDLQVANYGVGGHYSPHFDFYHVTIQFIRRSCQIFCFRSGNRIATWLTYLSDVELGGATVFPMVDGYIVPKKGSAAFWYNLYASGEGMIFLRFIALN
;
A
#
# COMPACT_ATOMS: atom_id res chain seq x y z
N MET A 1 12.96 13.71 19.15
CA MET A 1 13.17 14.01 17.71
C MET A 1 12.71 12.76 16.97
N THR A 2 11.43 12.69 16.63
CA THR A 2 10.79 11.54 15.99
C THR A 2 11.00 11.68 14.48
N THR A 3 11.79 10.80 13.89
CA THR A 3 12.04 10.79 12.44
C THR A 3 10.82 10.19 11.74
N GLU A 4 9.79 11.01 11.53
CA GLU A 4 8.65 10.67 10.70
C GLU A 4 9.03 10.97 9.24
N HIS A 5 9.17 9.91 8.45
CA HIS A 5 9.18 9.89 6.97
C HIS A 5 10.35 10.61 6.28
N ILE A 6 11.28 9.83 5.73
CA ILE A 6 12.26 10.28 4.73
C ILE A 6 11.94 9.53 3.42
N ASP A 7 10.82 9.86 2.81
CA ASP A 7 10.42 9.37 1.49
C ASP A 7 9.98 10.54 0.60
N ASP A 8 10.40 10.50 -0.66
CA ASP A 8 9.87 11.37 -1.71
C ASP A 8 8.81 10.59 -2.48
N SER A 9 7.64 11.18 -2.72
CA SER A 9 6.50 10.47 -3.30
C SER A 9 5.77 11.28 -4.36
N ALA A 10 5.26 10.57 -5.37
CA ALA A 10 4.47 11.13 -6.45
C ALA A 10 3.29 10.20 -6.79
N TRP A 11 2.24 10.77 -7.37
CA TRP A 11 1.07 10.04 -7.85
C TRP A 11 0.98 10.19 -9.36
N ILE A 12 0.74 9.07 -10.05
CA ILE A 12 0.60 9.04 -11.51
C ILE A 12 -0.74 8.41 -11.84
N SER A 13 -1.60 9.16 -12.53
CA SER A 13 -2.89 8.64 -12.97
C SER A 13 -2.75 7.76 -14.21
N ASP A 14 -3.64 6.78 -14.35
CA ASP A 14 -3.79 5.96 -15.56
C ASP A 14 -3.97 6.83 -16.82
N LYS A 15 -4.61 8.00 -16.68
CA LYS A 15 -4.85 8.93 -17.78
C LYS A 15 -3.59 9.64 -18.25
N ASP A 16 -2.62 9.80 -17.37
CA ASP A 16 -1.40 10.58 -17.61
C ASP A 16 -0.26 9.70 -18.15
N SER A 17 -0.35 8.37 -17.99
CA SER A 17 0.69 7.44 -18.44
C SER A 17 0.13 6.14 -19.00
N PRO A 18 0.38 5.80 -20.28
CA PRO A 18 -0.05 4.53 -20.86
C PRO A 18 0.65 3.33 -20.22
N VAL A 19 1.82 3.52 -19.60
CA VAL A 19 2.52 2.46 -18.84
C VAL A 19 1.75 2.13 -17.57
N VAL A 20 1.27 3.15 -16.85
CA VAL A 20 0.48 2.96 -15.62
C VAL A 20 -0.87 2.35 -15.96
N ALA A 21 -1.56 2.81 -17.00
CA ALA A 21 -2.80 2.19 -17.46
C ALA A 21 -2.64 0.70 -17.81
N ARG A 22 -1.52 0.32 -18.46
CA ARG A 22 -1.23 -1.10 -18.76
C ARG A 22 -0.95 -1.91 -17.50
N LEU A 23 -0.28 -1.32 -16.51
CA LEU A 23 -0.06 -1.95 -15.21
C LEU A 23 -1.39 -2.19 -14.50
N SER A 24 -2.29 -1.21 -14.47
CA SER A 24 -3.61 -1.32 -13.88
C SER A 24 -4.44 -2.44 -14.52
N GLN A 25 -4.39 -2.59 -15.85
CA GLN A 25 -5.03 -3.71 -16.56
C GLN A 25 -4.43 -5.07 -16.18
N LEU A 26 -3.10 -5.16 -16.03
CA LEU A 26 -2.43 -6.38 -15.60
C LEU A 26 -2.85 -6.78 -14.17
N ILE A 27 -2.84 -5.82 -13.25
CA ILE A 27 -3.25 -6.04 -11.85
C ILE A 27 -4.69 -6.50 -11.80
N SER A 28 -5.59 -5.87 -12.56
CA SER A 28 -7.00 -6.29 -12.65
C SER A 28 -7.13 -7.73 -13.13
N ALA A 29 -6.40 -8.10 -14.19
CA ALA A 29 -6.44 -9.46 -14.73
C ALA A 29 -5.87 -10.52 -13.76
N LEU A 30 -4.83 -10.18 -12.99
CA LEU A 30 -4.19 -11.10 -12.04
C LEU A 30 -4.98 -11.28 -10.75
N THR A 31 -5.60 -10.21 -10.26
CA THR A 31 -6.31 -10.19 -8.97
C THR A 31 -7.80 -10.46 -9.11
N ASN A 32 -8.33 -10.37 -10.33
CA ASN A 32 -9.77 -10.40 -10.63
C ASN A 32 -10.55 -9.29 -9.90
N LEU A 33 -9.87 -8.20 -9.54
CA LEU A 33 -10.47 -7.00 -8.95
C LEU A 33 -10.67 -5.91 -10.01
N THR A 34 -11.72 -5.11 -9.85
CA THR A 34 -11.93 -3.90 -10.67
C THR A 34 -10.98 -2.80 -10.22
N MET A 35 -10.52 -1.98 -11.17
CA MET A 35 -9.71 -0.78 -10.91
C MET A 35 -10.56 0.49 -10.75
N GLU A 36 -11.90 0.37 -10.71
CA GLU A 36 -12.81 1.54 -10.68
C GLU A 36 -12.63 2.44 -9.46
N THR A 37 -12.23 1.86 -8.32
CA THR A 37 -12.06 2.56 -7.04
C THR A 37 -10.59 2.66 -6.61
N THR A 38 -9.66 2.32 -7.50
CA THR A 38 -8.23 2.38 -7.15
C THR A 38 -7.75 3.82 -7.13
N GLU A 39 -6.87 4.11 -6.18
CA GLU A 39 -6.14 5.36 -6.13
C GLU A 39 -5.12 5.41 -7.29
N ASP A 40 -4.67 6.62 -7.64
CA ASP A 40 -3.58 6.79 -8.61
C ASP A 40 -2.32 6.07 -8.12
N LEU A 41 -1.45 5.63 -9.04
CA LEU A 41 -0.25 4.90 -8.69
C LEU A 41 0.68 5.78 -7.86
N GLN A 42 0.83 5.43 -6.58
CA GLN A 42 1.81 6.05 -5.71
C GLN A 42 3.20 5.45 -5.97
N VAL A 43 4.16 6.31 -6.31
CA VAL A 43 5.57 5.97 -6.44
C VAL A 43 6.31 6.59 -5.26
N ALA A 44 6.95 5.77 -4.45
CA ALA A 44 7.75 6.19 -3.31
C ALA A 44 9.23 5.88 -3.54
N ASN A 45 10.10 6.82 -3.19
CA ASN A 45 11.54 6.66 -3.19
C ASN A 45 12.08 6.77 -1.76
N TYR A 46 12.65 5.67 -1.27
CA TYR A 46 13.32 5.63 0.01
C TYR A 46 14.81 5.89 -0.20
N GLY A 47 15.31 6.97 0.37
CA GLY A 47 16.75 7.25 0.43
C GLY A 47 17.49 6.28 1.37
N VAL A 48 18.80 6.43 1.47
CA VAL A 48 19.62 5.66 2.44
C VAL A 48 19.13 5.93 3.86
N GLY A 49 18.74 4.86 4.58
CA GLY A 49 18.17 4.96 5.92
C GLY A 49 16.73 5.46 5.99
N GLY A 50 16.08 5.65 4.83
CA GLY A 50 14.64 5.93 4.76
C GLY A 50 13.84 4.73 5.23
N HIS A 51 12.86 4.93 6.10
CA HIS A 51 11.94 3.89 6.51
C HIS A 51 10.52 4.41 6.51
N TYR A 52 9.59 3.49 6.33
CA TYR A 52 8.17 3.75 6.53
C TYR A 52 7.72 3.08 7.82
N SER A 53 7.19 3.88 8.76
CA SER A 53 6.76 3.37 10.06
C SER A 53 5.68 2.29 9.94
N PRO A 54 5.65 1.28 10.83
CA PRO A 54 4.66 0.20 10.75
C PRO A 54 3.22 0.72 10.81
N HIS A 55 2.44 0.42 9.76
CA HIS A 55 1.09 0.94 9.57
C HIS A 55 0.15 -0.10 8.95
N PHE A 56 -1.11 0.29 8.82
CA PHE A 56 -2.16 -0.44 8.10
C PHE A 56 -2.56 0.38 6.87
N ASP A 57 -2.83 -0.30 5.77
CA ASP A 57 -3.41 0.36 4.59
C ASP A 57 -4.92 0.57 4.72
N PHE A 58 -5.60 -0.18 5.59
CA PHE A 58 -7.02 0.02 5.83
C PHE A 58 -7.28 1.05 6.93
N TYR A 59 -8.42 1.73 6.81
CA TYR A 59 -8.93 2.61 7.87
C TYR A 59 -9.57 1.76 8.98
N HIS A 60 -9.14 1.98 10.22
CA HIS A 60 -9.71 1.29 11.38
C HIS A 60 -11.12 1.81 11.65
N VAL A 61 -12.14 1.00 11.35
CA VAL A 61 -13.54 1.34 11.62
C VAL A 61 -13.89 0.93 13.05
N THR A 62 -13.30 1.58 14.06
CA THR A 62 -13.86 1.51 15.41
C THR A 62 -15.00 2.50 15.53
N ILE A 63 -16.19 1.97 15.81
CA ILE A 63 -17.51 2.65 15.87
C ILE A 63 -17.51 3.93 16.74
N GLN A 64 -16.51 4.15 17.60
CA GLN A 64 -16.42 5.31 18.49
C GLN A 64 -15.76 6.57 17.90
N PHE A 65 -15.03 6.50 16.78
CA PHE A 65 -14.37 7.68 16.18
C PHE A 65 -14.97 8.14 14.83
N ILE A 66 -16.09 7.55 14.40
CA ILE A 66 -16.76 7.82 13.10
C ILE A 66 -17.72 9.03 13.19
N ARG A 67 -17.41 10.09 13.96
CA ARG A 67 -18.34 11.24 14.03
C ARG A 67 -17.83 12.57 13.50
N ARG A 68 -16.54 12.75 13.19
CA ARG A 68 -16.08 14.08 12.74
C ARG A 68 -15.12 14.14 11.55
N SER A 69 -14.21 13.18 11.36
CA SER A 69 -13.15 13.34 10.35
C SER A 69 -13.21 12.32 9.19
N CYS A 70 -13.61 11.07 9.44
CA CYS A 70 -13.67 10.02 8.40
C CYS A 70 -14.97 10.06 7.56
N GLN A 71 -16.00 10.81 7.97
CA GLN A 71 -17.31 10.77 7.30
C GLN A 71 -17.32 11.36 5.88
N ILE A 72 -16.35 12.21 5.51
CA ILE A 72 -16.33 12.85 4.18
C ILE A 72 -15.49 12.05 3.17
N PHE A 73 -14.37 11.48 3.60
CA PHE A 73 -13.45 10.74 2.71
C PHE A 73 -13.83 9.26 2.60
N CYS A 74 -14.07 8.59 3.75
CA CYS A 74 -14.44 7.17 3.78
C CYS A 74 -15.80 6.90 3.10
N PHE A 75 -16.73 7.86 3.15
CA PHE A 75 -18.06 7.73 2.53
C PHE A 75 -18.03 7.88 1.00
N ARG A 76 -16.98 8.48 0.43
CA ARG A 76 -16.83 8.67 -1.03
C ARG A 76 -15.86 7.68 -1.66
N SER A 77 -14.83 7.24 -0.92
CA SER A 77 -13.72 6.44 -1.48
C SER A 77 -13.69 4.98 -0.99
N GLY A 78 -14.48 4.61 0.03
CA GLY A 78 -14.45 3.26 0.61
C GLY A 78 -13.22 2.99 1.48
N ASN A 79 -12.95 1.71 1.77
CA ASN A 79 -11.79 1.25 2.52
C ASN A 79 -10.89 0.41 1.59
N ARG A 80 -9.57 0.45 1.77
CA ARG A 80 -8.63 -0.30 0.92
C ARG A 80 -8.80 -1.79 1.16
N ILE A 81 -9.34 -2.52 0.18
CA ILE A 81 -9.58 -3.97 0.28
C ILE A 81 -8.30 -4.80 0.11
N ALA A 82 -7.34 -4.30 -0.68
CA ALA A 82 -6.11 -4.99 -1.02
C ALA A 82 -5.03 -3.97 -1.41
N THR A 83 -3.78 -4.41 -1.30
CA THR A 83 -2.61 -3.62 -1.70
C THR A 83 -1.80 -4.40 -2.73
N TRP A 84 -1.38 -3.70 -3.76
CA TRP A 84 -0.40 -4.18 -4.74
C TRP A 84 0.86 -3.31 -4.64
N LEU A 85 1.99 -3.93 -4.32
CA LEU A 85 3.27 -3.26 -4.17
C LEU A 85 4.25 -3.76 -5.23
N THR A 86 4.76 -2.88 -6.08
CA THR A 86 5.76 -3.22 -7.11
C THR A 86 7.13 -2.68 -6.71
N TYR A 87 8.17 -3.52 -6.80
CA TYR A 87 9.54 -3.11 -6.53
C TYR A 87 10.22 -2.62 -7.82
N LEU A 88 10.57 -1.33 -7.87
CA LEU A 88 11.08 -0.67 -9.09
C LEU A 88 12.61 -0.74 -9.25
N SER A 89 13.33 -1.07 -8.17
CA SER A 89 14.79 -1.21 -8.14
C SER A 89 15.22 -2.36 -7.25
N ASP A 90 16.40 -2.90 -7.51
CA ASP A 90 17.09 -3.78 -6.58
C ASP A 90 17.68 -2.93 -5.44
N VAL A 91 17.70 -3.47 -4.23
CA VAL A 91 18.27 -2.82 -3.04
C VAL A 91 19.42 -3.68 -2.53
N GLU A 92 20.60 -3.08 -2.35
CA GLU A 92 21.80 -3.82 -1.95
C GLU A 92 21.76 -4.29 -0.49
N LEU A 93 21.21 -3.47 0.41
CA LEU A 93 21.10 -3.73 1.84
C LEU A 93 19.78 -3.19 2.37
N GLY A 94 19.06 -4.01 3.13
CA GLY A 94 17.75 -3.65 3.68
C GLY A 94 16.64 -3.72 2.63
N GLY A 95 15.82 -2.69 2.51
CA GLY A 95 14.71 -2.60 1.54
C GLY A 95 13.49 -3.51 1.80
N ALA A 96 13.52 -4.36 2.83
CA ALA A 96 12.53 -5.40 3.03
C ALA A 96 11.15 -4.86 3.43
N THR A 97 10.10 -5.44 2.85
CA THR A 97 8.74 -5.30 3.35
C THR A 97 8.49 -6.35 4.41
N VAL A 98 8.37 -5.93 5.68
CA VAL A 98 8.25 -6.82 6.84
C VAL A 98 6.81 -6.83 7.33
N PHE A 99 6.30 -8.03 7.62
CA PHE A 99 5.00 -8.27 8.24
C PHE A 99 5.21 -8.91 9.63
N PRO A 100 5.39 -8.09 10.70
CA PRO A 100 5.87 -8.58 11.99
C PRO A 100 4.96 -9.63 12.65
N MET A 101 3.65 -9.51 12.42
CA MET A 101 2.66 -10.36 13.07
C MET A 101 2.55 -11.76 12.45
N VAL A 102 3.10 -11.97 11.25
CA VAL A 102 3.16 -13.27 10.56
C VAL A 102 4.60 -13.79 10.45
N ASP A 103 5.54 -13.14 11.13
CA ASP A 103 6.98 -13.44 11.12
C ASP A 103 7.55 -13.64 9.70
N GLY A 104 7.10 -12.77 8.79
CA GLY A 104 7.39 -12.87 7.36
C GLY A 104 7.96 -11.57 6.81
N TYR A 105 8.78 -11.67 5.77
CA TYR A 105 9.29 -10.52 5.04
C TYR A 105 9.47 -10.83 3.55
N ILE A 106 9.44 -9.78 2.74
CA ILE A 106 9.66 -9.83 1.30
C ILE A 106 10.90 -8.99 1.00
N VAL A 107 11.90 -9.62 0.38
CA VAL A 107 13.10 -8.93 -0.10
C VAL A 107 12.78 -8.28 -1.44
N PRO A 108 13.02 -6.97 -1.62
CA PRO A 108 12.73 -6.28 -2.86
C PRO A 108 13.60 -6.84 -3.99
N LYS A 109 12.98 -7.17 -5.11
CA LYS A 109 13.67 -7.55 -6.33
C LYS A 109 13.07 -6.76 -7.48
N LYS A 110 13.89 -6.12 -8.30
CA LYS A 110 13.40 -5.29 -9.39
C LYS A 110 12.43 -6.05 -10.28
N GLY A 111 11.26 -5.48 -10.49
CA GLY A 111 10.18 -6.04 -11.31
C GLY A 111 9.32 -7.10 -10.62
N SER A 112 9.60 -7.48 -9.37
CA SER A 112 8.68 -8.30 -8.59
C SER A 112 7.56 -7.45 -7.98
N ALA A 113 6.49 -8.11 -7.59
CA ALA A 113 5.39 -7.49 -6.87
C ALA A 113 4.93 -8.36 -5.70
N ALA A 114 4.42 -7.70 -4.68
CA ALA A 114 3.73 -8.30 -3.55
C ALA A 114 2.25 -7.90 -3.58
N PHE A 115 1.37 -8.82 -3.21
CA PHE A 115 -0.06 -8.59 -3.17
C PHE A 115 -0.65 -9.23 -1.91
N TRP A 116 -1.52 -8.49 -1.21
CA TRP A 116 -2.25 -8.99 -0.06
C TRP A 116 -3.60 -8.28 0.09
N TYR A 117 -4.55 -8.95 0.76
CA TYR A 117 -5.83 -8.35 1.15
C TYR A 117 -5.69 -7.67 2.50
N ASN A 118 -6.23 -6.45 2.64
CA ASN A 118 -6.19 -5.70 3.89
C ASN A 118 -7.41 -5.98 4.79
N LEU A 119 -8.49 -6.51 4.22
CA LEU A 119 -9.75 -6.78 4.90
C LEU A 119 -10.13 -8.26 4.79
N TYR A 120 -10.78 -8.78 5.84
CA TYR A 120 -11.51 -10.03 5.75
C TYR A 120 -12.74 -9.90 4.84
N ALA A 121 -13.32 -11.02 4.42
CA ALA A 121 -14.59 -11.01 3.66
C ALA A 121 -15.75 -10.34 4.43
N SER A 122 -15.65 -10.24 5.76
CA SER A 122 -16.58 -9.49 6.61
C SER A 122 -16.45 -7.96 6.49
N GLY A 123 -15.39 -7.46 5.84
CA GLY A 123 -15.03 -6.05 5.80
C GLY A 123 -14.24 -5.55 7.02
N GLU A 124 -13.97 -6.43 7.99
CA GLU A 124 -13.10 -6.12 9.13
C GLU A 124 -11.63 -6.07 8.72
N GLY A 125 -10.87 -5.17 9.34
CA GLY A 125 -9.45 -5.02 9.08
C GLY A 125 -8.62 -6.23 9.52
N MET A 126 -7.74 -6.70 8.65
CA MET A 126 -6.78 -7.77 8.96
C MET A 126 -5.61 -7.21 9.76
N ILE A 127 -5.75 -7.16 11.08
CA ILE A 127 -4.76 -6.57 12.00
C ILE A 127 -3.38 -7.28 11.93
N PHE A 128 -3.34 -8.53 11.46
CA PHE A 128 -2.08 -9.27 11.29
C PHE A 128 -1.27 -8.83 10.07
N LEU A 129 -1.82 -8.02 9.16
CA LEU A 129 -1.12 -7.53 7.96
C LEU A 129 -0.55 -6.11 8.15
N ARG A 130 -0.27 -5.71 9.40
CA ARG A 130 0.56 -4.54 9.67
C ARG A 130 1.92 -4.76 9.01
N PHE A 131 2.37 -3.81 8.20
CA PHE A 131 3.64 -3.94 7.50
C PHE A 131 4.52 -2.70 7.64
N ILE A 132 5.80 -2.90 7.37
CA ILE A 132 6.87 -1.90 7.39
C ILE A 132 7.62 -2.01 6.07
N ALA A 133 7.90 -0.90 5.41
CA ALA A 133 8.93 -0.84 4.39
C ALA A 133 10.20 -0.29 5.04
N LEU A 134 11.24 -1.13 5.17
CA LEU A 134 12.52 -0.75 5.72
C LEU A 134 13.49 -0.57 4.56
N ASN A 135 14.20 0.56 4.42
CA ASN A 135 15.37 0.64 3.54
C ASN A 135 16.65 0.47 4.36
#